data_AF-A0A1Z4RXB3-F1
#
_entry.id   AF-A0A1Z4RXB3-F1
#
_cell.length_a   1.000
_cell.length_b   1.000
_cell.length_c   1.000
_cell.angle_alpha   90.00
_cell.angle_beta   90.00
_cell.angle_gamma   90.00
#
_symmetry.space_group_name_H-M   'P 1'
#
loop_
_entity.id
_entity.type
_entity.pdbx_description
1 polymer ?
#
loop_
_entity_poly.entity_id
_entity_poly.type
_entity_poly.pdbx_seq_one_letter_code
_entity_poly.pdbx_strand_id
1 'polypeptide(L)'
;MINILKEFLSKQAQFARETRPNLYWKYAGFEELVLDLGVEMSFSPLPEDIKLGFQKGCYYNSFRVLVDNPDLIYCEGYALQSDLSLPLIHAWLVNEDGQIIDPTWNNCNTVYLGIPFNTEWFIKLLRSRDREDCLAIFESNYLEKFSLLKEGLPDDAIEKCSYQRLSQQL
;
A
#
# COMPACT_ATOMS: atom_id res chain seq x y z
N MET A 1 8.68 10.84 -11.34
CA MET A 1 7.29 10.38 -11.14
C MET A 1 6.90 10.33 -9.67
N ILE A 2 7.77 9.87 -8.76
CA ILE A 2 7.43 9.82 -7.32
C ILE A 2 7.03 11.20 -6.74
N ASN A 3 7.70 12.28 -7.15
CA ASN A 3 7.30 13.64 -6.76
C ASN A 3 5.91 14.03 -7.27
N ILE A 4 5.53 13.61 -8.49
CA ILE A 4 4.20 13.86 -9.05
C ILE A 4 3.14 13.10 -8.25
N LEU A 5 3.44 11.84 -7.90
CA LEU A 5 2.61 11.03 -7.03
C LEU A 5 2.40 11.73 -5.67
N LYS A 6 3.48 12.11 -4.99
CA LYS A 6 3.41 12.78 -3.68
C LYS A 6 2.69 14.13 -3.75
N GLU A 7 2.95 14.94 -4.78
CA GLU A 7 2.26 16.22 -4.96
C GLU A 7 0.75 16.03 -5.14
N PHE A 8 0.33 15.03 -5.93
CA PHE A 8 -1.07 14.69 -6.11
C PHE A 8 -1.73 14.29 -4.78
N LEU A 9 -1.10 13.38 -4.03
CA LEU A 9 -1.61 12.94 -2.73
C LEU A 9 -1.67 14.10 -1.72
N SER A 10 -0.67 14.99 -1.72
CA SER A 10 -0.64 16.15 -0.82
C SER A 10 -1.80 17.11 -1.11
N LYS A 11 -2.11 17.34 -2.40
CA LYS A 11 -3.26 18.16 -2.80
C LYS A 11 -4.59 17.52 -2.39
N GLN A 12 -4.72 16.20 -2.54
CA GLN A 12 -5.90 15.46 -2.09
C GLN A 12 -6.07 15.52 -0.57
N ALA A 13 -4.99 15.29 0.19
CA ALA A 13 -4.97 15.38 1.65
C ALA A 13 -5.35 16.79 2.14
N GLN A 14 -4.76 17.83 1.54
CA GLN A 14 -5.10 19.22 1.84
C GLN A 14 -6.58 19.51 1.57
N PHE A 15 -7.07 19.12 0.39
CA PHE A 15 -8.47 19.30 0.03
C PHE A 15 -9.42 18.57 1.00
N ALA A 16 -9.07 17.36 1.43
CA ALA A 16 -9.84 16.62 2.43
C ALA A 16 -9.88 17.35 3.79
N ARG A 17 -8.74 17.88 4.27
CA ARG A 17 -8.66 18.69 5.50
C ARG A 17 -9.53 19.94 5.42
N GLU A 18 -9.54 20.61 4.28
CA GLU A 18 -10.28 21.88 4.08
C GLU A 18 -11.79 21.67 3.95
N THR A 19 -12.22 20.60 3.25
CA THR A 19 -13.64 20.39 2.93
C THR A 19 -14.39 19.50 3.92
N ARG A 20 -13.68 18.65 4.65
CA ARG A 20 -14.24 17.73 5.64
C ARG A 20 -13.42 17.78 6.94
N PRO A 21 -13.30 18.95 7.59
CA PRO A 21 -12.50 19.07 8.78
C PRO A 21 -13.07 18.20 9.91
N ASN A 22 -12.35 17.11 10.23
CA ASN A 22 -12.56 16.36 11.45
C ASN A 22 -11.34 16.52 12.36
N LEU A 23 -11.46 17.40 13.35
CA LEU A 23 -10.36 17.75 14.24
C LEU A 23 -9.93 16.61 15.18
N TYR A 24 -10.75 15.55 15.29
CA TYR A 24 -10.46 14.40 16.14
C TYR A 24 -9.84 13.23 15.37
N TRP A 25 -9.77 13.31 14.03
CA TRP A 25 -9.14 12.27 13.23
C TRP A 25 -7.67 12.61 13.01
N LYS A 26 -6.81 11.62 13.28
CA LYS A 26 -5.36 11.75 13.07
C LYS A 26 -5.05 12.09 11.61
N TYR A 27 -5.71 11.45 10.65
CA TYR A 27 -5.57 11.70 9.21
C TYR A 27 -6.92 12.07 8.59
N ALA A 28 -6.93 12.99 7.63
CA ALA A 28 -8.11 13.37 6.85
C ALA A 28 -8.46 12.38 5.74
N GLY A 29 -7.51 11.54 5.34
CA GLY A 29 -7.67 10.54 4.29
C GLY A 29 -6.48 9.59 4.24
N PHE A 30 -6.60 8.53 3.43
CA PHE A 30 -5.53 7.55 3.27
C PHE A 30 -4.33 8.14 2.52
N GLU A 31 -4.53 9.17 1.70
CA GLU A 31 -3.45 9.92 1.08
C GLU A 31 -2.52 10.54 2.12
N GLU A 32 -3.07 11.16 3.16
CA GLU A 32 -2.29 11.76 4.24
C GLU A 32 -1.59 10.69 5.10
N LEU A 33 -2.30 9.59 5.39
CA LEU A 33 -1.74 8.46 6.13
C LEU A 33 -0.55 7.84 5.38
N VAL A 34 -0.68 7.62 4.07
CA VAL A 34 0.40 7.09 3.23
C VAL A 34 1.54 8.09 3.03
N LEU A 35 1.26 9.39 2.99
CA LEU A 35 2.32 10.41 2.96
C LEU A 35 3.14 10.45 4.26
N ASP A 36 2.52 10.17 5.39
CA ASP A 36 3.16 10.17 6.71
C ASP A 36 3.96 8.88 6.97
N LEU A 37 3.39 7.73 6.61
CA LEU A 37 3.92 6.42 7.01
C LEU A 37 4.45 5.57 5.84
N GLY A 38 4.21 5.99 4.60
CA GLY A 38 4.56 5.24 3.41
C GLY A 38 6.04 5.33 3.04
N VAL A 39 6.50 4.31 2.33
CA VAL A 39 7.86 4.20 1.80
C VAL A 39 7.81 4.29 0.28
N GLU A 40 8.73 5.08 -0.26
CA GLU A 40 8.94 5.20 -1.70
C GLU A 40 9.59 3.92 -2.23
N MET A 41 8.99 3.35 -3.28
CA MET A 41 9.49 2.14 -3.91
C MET A 41 9.42 2.30 -5.44
N SER A 42 10.34 1.63 -6.12
CA SER A 42 10.45 1.66 -7.58
C SER A 42 10.19 0.28 -8.16
N PHE A 43 9.71 0.27 -9.40
CA PHE A 43 9.50 -0.96 -10.15
C PHE A 43 10.71 -1.92 -10.09
N SER A 44 10.40 -3.20 -9.92
CA SER A 44 11.28 -4.32 -10.25
C SER A 44 10.55 -5.22 -11.24
N PRO A 45 11.24 -5.83 -12.22
CA PRO A 45 10.64 -6.83 -13.08
C PRO A 45 10.01 -7.96 -12.27
N LEU A 46 8.83 -8.41 -12.70
CA LEU A 46 8.17 -9.55 -12.06
C LEU A 46 9.06 -10.80 -12.16
N PRO A 47 9.31 -11.52 -11.04
CA PRO A 47 10.03 -12.79 -11.07
C PRO A 47 9.39 -13.80 -12.05
N GLU A 48 10.21 -14.62 -12.72
CA GLU A 48 9.77 -15.54 -13.78
C GLU A 48 8.77 -16.61 -13.29
N ASP A 49 8.84 -16.97 -12.01
CA ASP A 49 7.99 -17.94 -11.34
C ASP A 49 6.63 -17.36 -10.90
N ILE A 50 6.47 -16.04 -10.90
CA ILE A 50 5.22 -15.37 -10.55
C ILE A 50 4.47 -14.97 -11.82
N LYS A 51 3.23 -15.47 -11.94
CA LYS A 51 2.36 -15.16 -13.08
C LYS A 51 1.59 -13.86 -12.84
N LEU A 52 1.51 -13.03 -13.88
CA LEU A 52 0.59 -11.90 -13.93
C LEU A 52 -0.86 -12.37 -13.76
N GLY A 53 -1.55 -11.76 -12.79
CA GLY A 53 -2.97 -11.89 -12.56
C GLY A 53 -3.80 -10.95 -13.42
N PHE A 54 -5.11 -10.90 -13.14
CA PHE A 54 -6.02 -10.05 -13.91
C PHE A 54 -5.88 -8.57 -13.51
N GLN A 55 -6.03 -7.67 -14.49
CA GLN A 55 -6.02 -6.23 -14.23
C GLN A 55 -7.13 -5.83 -13.26
N LYS A 56 -6.87 -4.81 -12.43
CA LYS A 56 -7.77 -4.33 -11.35
C LYS A 56 -7.98 -5.33 -10.20
N GLY A 57 -7.23 -6.44 -10.20
CA GLY A 57 -7.24 -7.46 -9.16
C GLY A 57 -6.14 -7.33 -8.11
N CYS A 58 -5.55 -6.14 -7.92
CA CYS A 58 -4.28 -5.99 -7.19
C CYS A 58 -4.28 -6.60 -5.79
N TYR A 59 -5.35 -6.41 -5.01
CA TYR A 59 -5.49 -7.02 -3.69
C TYR A 59 -5.54 -8.55 -3.76
N TYR A 60 -6.37 -9.10 -4.65
CA TYR A 60 -6.52 -10.54 -4.81
C TYR A 60 -5.25 -11.20 -5.36
N ASN A 61 -4.66 -10.62 -6.41
CA ASN A 61 -3.44 -11.12 -7.02
C ASN A 61 -2.29 -11.15 -5.99
N SER A 62 -2.11 -10.06 -5.24
CA SER A 62 -1.08 -9.98 -4.19
C SER A 62 -1.35 -10.97 -3.05
N PHE A 63 -2.60 -11.08 -2.59
CA PHE A 63 -2.96 -12.06 -1.58
C PHE A 63 -2.70 -13.50 -2.03
N ARG A 64 -3.03 -13.86 -3.27
CA ARG A 64 -2.76 -15.20 -3.82
C ARG A 64 -1.27 -15.52 -3.84
N VAL A 65 -0.44 -14.58 -4.28
CA VAL A 65 1.02 -14.77 -4.29
C VAL A 65 1.56 -14.87 -2.86
N LEU A 66 1.06 -14.05 -1.92
CA LEU A 66 1.44 -14.09 -0.51
C LEU A 66 1.10 -15.43 0.16
N VAL A 67 -0.05 -16.03 -0.15
CA VAL A 67 -0.44 -17.35 0.37
C VAL A 67 0.57 -18.43 -0.02
N ASP A 68 1.09 -18.37 -1.25
CA ASP A 68 2.07 -19.32 -1.76
C ASP A 68 3.51 -18.95 -1.33
N ASN A 69 3.74 -17.72 -0.88
CA ASN A 69 5.05 -17.16 -0.52
C ASN A 69 4.95 -16.31 0.78
N PRO A 70 4.83 -16.95 1.95
CA PRO A 70 4.55 -16.26 3.21
C PRO A 70 5.68 -15.35 3.71
N ASP A 71 6.89 -15.50 3.16
CA ASP A 71 8.05 -14.64 3.47
C ASP A 71 7.98 -13.27 2.77
N LEU A 72 7.04 -13.09 1.83
CA LEU A 72 6.78 -11.80 1.22
C LEU A 72 5.99 -10.89 2.15
N ILE A 73 6.17 -9.58 1.95
CA ILE A 73 5.57 -8.53 2.74
C ILE A 73 4.46 -7.89 1.91
N TYR A 74 3.24 -7.84 2.46
CA TYR A 74 2.11 -7.19 1.80
C TYR A 74 2.23 -5.67 1.90
N CYS A 75 2.07 -4.98 0.77
CA CYS A 75 2.09 -3.53 0.71
C CYS A 75 0.78 -3.00 0.11
N GLU A 76 0.26 -1.93 0.69
CA GLU A 76 -0.86 -1.18 0.13
C GLU A 76 -0.56 0.32 0.18
N GLY A 77 -0.97 1.05 -0.86
CA GLY A 77 -0.63 2.45 -1.02
C GLY A 77 -1.14 3.00 -2.34
N TYR A 78 -0.39 3.93 -2.91
CA TYR A 78 -0.68 4.52 -4.19
C TYR A 78 0.45 4.25 -5.16
N ALA A 79 0.09 3.99 -6.42
CA ALA A 79 1.03 3.76 -7.49
C ALA A 79 0.70 4.65 -8.70
N LEU A 80 1.73 5.03 -9.44
CA LEU A 80 1.60 5.84 -10.66
C LEU A 80 2.44 5.20 -11.76
N GLN A 81 1.77 4.73 -12.80
CA GLN A 81 2.40 4.31 -14.06
C GLN A 81 2.45 5.47 -15.04
N SER A 82 3.45 5.50 -15.91
CA SER A 82 3.63 6.59 -16.90
C SER A 82 2.48 6.74 -17.91
N ASP A 83 1.73 5.66 -18.16
CA ASP A 83 0.58 5.62 -19.07
C ASP A 83 -0.74 6.01 -18.39
N LEU A 84 -0.75 6.16 -17.06
CA LEU A 84 -1.90 6.61 -16.30
C LEU A 84 -1.83 8.12 -16.04
N SER A 85 -2.99 8.77 -16.14
CA SER A 85 -3.12 10.21 -15.89
C SER A 85 -3.16 10.58 -14.41
N LEU A 86 -3.49 9.62 -13.53
CA LEU A 86 -3.67 9.84 -12.10
C LEU A 86 -3.12 8.66 -11.29
N PRO A 87 -2.59 8.92 -10.08
CA PRO A 87 -2.30 7.88 -9.11
C PRO A 87 -3.52 7.02 -8.78
N LEU A 88 -3.29 5.72 -8.59
CA LEU A 88 -4.32 4.78 -8.17
C LEU A 88 -3.94 4.16 -6.82
N ILE A 89 -4.94 3.93 -5.98
CA ILE A 89 -4.79 3.02 -4.85
C ILE A 89 -4.45 1.63 -5.37
N HIS A 90 -3.47 0.98 -4.77
CA HIS A 90 -2.90 -0.25 -5.30
C HIS A 90 -2.29 -1.12 -4.20
N ALA A 91 -2.14 -2.40 -4.50
CA ALA A 91 -1.48 -3.37 -3.64
C ALA A 91 -0.44 -4.17 -4.41
N TRP A 92 0.67 -4.47 -3.73
CA TRP A 92 1.81 -5.21 -4.25
C TRP A 92 2.48 -5.95 -3.10
N LEU A 93 3.52 -6.71 -3.40
CA LEU A 93 4.35 -7.39 -2.42
C LEU A 93 5.78 -6.86 -2.46
N VAL A 94 6.53 -7.08 -1.39
CA VAL A 94 7.96 -6.77 -1.31
C VAL A 94 8.71 -7.97 -0.71
N ASN A 95 9.87 -8.30 -1.27
CA ASN A 95 10.74 -9.34 -0.72
C ASN A 95 11.73 -8.78 0.32
N GLU A 96 12.54 -9.65 0.92
CA GLU A 96 13.52 -9.28 1.95
C GLU A 96 14.58 -8.27 1.46
N ASP A 97 14.87 -8.25 0.16
CA ASP A 97 15.80 -7.32 -0.49
C ASP A 97 15.16 -5.95 -0.79
N GLY A 98 13.88 -5.76 -0.48
CA GLY A 98 13.14 -4.54 -0.77
C GLY A 98 12.67 -4.40 -2.23
N GLN A 99 12.73 -5.49 -3.01
CA GLN A 99 12.27 -5.50 -4.39
C GLN A 99 10.75 -5.68 -4.45
N ILE A 100 10.09 -4.86 -5.28
CA ILE A 100 8.65 -4.96 -5.51
C ILE A 100 8.32 -6.19 -6.35
N ILE A 101 7.26 -6.87 -5.96
CA ILE A 101 6.58 -7.91 -6.73
C ILE A 101 5.15 -7.43 -6.92
N ASP A 102 4.85 -6.92 -8.11
CA ASP A 102 3.50 -6.50 -8.48
C ASP A 102 2.88 -7.54 -9.43
N PRO A 103 2.03 -8.45 -8.93
CA PRO A 103 1.43 -9.48 -9.77
C PRO A 103 0.32 -8.95 -10.68
N THR A 104 0.07 -7.64 -10.73
CA THR A 104 -0.99 -7.02 -11.54
C THR A 104 -0.41 -6.15 -12.65
N TRP A 105 0.67 -5.43 -12.36
CA TRP A 105 1.35 -4.55 -13.29
C TRP A 105 2.79 -4.99 -13.52
N ASN A 106 3.18 -5.06 -14.80
CA ASN A 106 4.57 -5.33 -15.19
C ASN A 106 5.07 -4.24 -16.15
N ASN A 107 5.08 -2.99 -15.68
CA ASN A 107 5.51 -1.83 -16.45
C ASN A 107 6.69 -1.14 -15.76
N CYS A 108 7.81 -1.02 -16.48
CA CYS A 108 9.07 -0.50 -15.96
C CYS A 108 9.03 0.97 -15.50
N ASN A 109 8.02 1.72 -15.93
CA ASN A 109 7.83 3.12 -15.57
C ASN A 109 6.74 3.29 -14.50
N THR A 110 6.84 2.51 -13.42
CA THR A 110 5.91 2.61 -12.28
C THR A 110 6.66 3.03 -11.02
N VAL A 111 6.08 3.97 -10.27
CA VAL A 111 6.51 4.34 -8.92
C VAL A 111 5.42 4.04 -7.92
N TYR A 112 5.83 3.73 -6.69
CA TYR A 112 4.93 3.31 -5.62
C TYR A 112 5.26 4.11 -4.36
N LEU A 113 4.22 4.49 -3.64
CA LEU A 113 4.32 5.00 -2.27
C LEU A 113 3.29 4.24 -1.44
N GLY A 114 3.75 3.40 -0.53
CA GLY A 114 2.85 2.56 0.24
C GLY A 114 3.45 2.07 1.54
N ILE A 115 2.61 1.43 2.33
CA ILE A 115 2.97 0.97 3.67
C ILE A 115 3.20 -0.54 3.59
N PRO A 116 4.40 -1.03 3.94
CA PRO A 116 4.62 -2.45 4.13
C PRO A 116 3.97 -2.87 5.44
N PHE A 117 2.97 -3.75 5.34
CA PHE A 117 2.25 -4.27 6.49
C PHE A 117 2.90 -5.54 7.00
N ASN A 118 2.95 -5.67 8.32
CA ASN A 118 3.36 -6.92 8.94
C ASN A 118 2.39 -8.03 8.52
N THR A 119 2.94 -9.12 7.97
CA THR A 119 2.14 -10.21 7.37
C THR A 119 1.23 -10.88 8.41
N GLU A 120 1.69 -11.08 9.65
CA GLU A 120 0.85 -11.66 10.71
C GLU A 120 -0.32 -10.74 11.06
N TRP A 121 -0.05 -9.44 11.21
CA TRP A 121 -1.08 -8.44 11.47
C TRP A 121 -2.11 -8.38 10.33
N PHE A 122 -1.66 -8.36 9.08
CA PHE A 122 -2.52 -8.34 7.90
C PHE A 122 -3.45 -9.56 7.86
N ILE A 123 -2.91 -10.77 8.04
CA ILE A 123 -3.72 -12.00 8.07
C ILE A 123 -4.71 -11.99 9.24
N LYS A 124 -4.32 -11.48 10.41
CA LYS A 124 -5.21 -11.34 11.56
C LYS A 124 -6.36 -10.36 11.29
N LEU A 125 -6.07 -9.23 10.63
CA LEU A 125 -7.10 -8.27 10.20
C LEU A 125 -8.10 -8.91 9.23
N LEU A 126 -7.62 -9.62 8.20
CA LEU A 126 -8.52 -10.28 7.26
C LEU A 126 -9.42 -11.31 7.96
N ARG A 127 -8.86 -12.11 8.88
CA ARG A 127 -9.63 -13.08 9.67
C ARG A 127 -10.67 -12.43 10.58
N SER A 128 -10.40 -11.24 11.13
CA SER A 128 -11.36 -10.57 12.02
C SER A 128 -12.57 -9.99 11.28
N ARG A 129 -12.48 -9.78 9.97
CA ARG A 129 -13.57 -9.28 9.12
C ARG A 129 -14.62 -10.34 8.79
N ASP A 130 -14.29 -11.63 8.91
CA ASP A 130 -15.16 -12.77 8.53
C ASP A 130 -15.72 -12.65 7.09
N ARG A 131 -14.87 -12.17 6.16
CA ARG A 131 -15.21 -11.80 4.78
C ARG A 131 -14.04 -12.12 3.85
N GLU A 132 -14.28 -12.91 2.80
CA GLU A 132 -13.23 -13.26 1.82
C GLU A 132 -13.08 -12.22 0.69
N ASP A 133 -14.08 -11.35 0.51
CA ASP A 133 -14.15 -10.33 -0.54
C ASP A 133 -13.48 -8.99 -0.17
N CYS A 134 -13.01 -8.84 1.08
CA CYS A 134 -12.49 -7.58 1.63
C CYS A 134 -11.00 -7.65 1.95
N LEU A 135 -10.19 -7.80 0.90
CA LEU A 135 -8.73 -7.90 1.01
C LEU A 135 -8.03 -6.54 1.17
N ALA A 136 -8.62 -5.47 0.63
CA ALA A 136 -8.05 -4.12 0.73
C ALA A 136 -8.06 -3.64 2.20
N ILE A 137 -6.93 -3.18 2.70
CA ILE A 137 -6.79 -2.62 4.04
C ILE A 137 -7.52 -1.28 4.11
N PHE A 138 -7.23 -0.37 3.20
CA PHE A 138 -7.75 1.00 3.20
C PHE A 138 -9.20 1.08 2.75
N GLU A 139 -9.52 0.52 1.59
CA GLU A 139 -10.88 0.63 1.03
C GLU A 139 -11.93 -0.12 1.87
N SER A 140 -11.50 -1.17 2.59
CA SER A 140 -12.39 -1.90 3.49
C SER A 140 -12.38 -1.38 4.93
N ASN A 141 -11.63 -0.31 5.24
CA ASN A 141 -11.47 0.13 6.63
C ASN A 141 -12.75 0.67 7.29
N TYR A 142 -13.80 0.89 6.51
CA TYR A 142 -15.14 1.16 7.06
C TYR A 142 -15.64 0.02 7.95
N LEU A 143 -15.18 -1.22 7.74
CA LEU A 143 -15.47 -2.38 8.59
C LEU A 143 -14.90 -2.20 10.01
N GLU A 144 -13.75 -1.53 10.13
CA GLU A 144 -13.15 -1.12 11.41
C GLU A 144 -13.54 0.32 11.78
N LYS A 145 -14.67 0.82 11.25
CA LYS A 145 -15.21 2.17 11.53
C LYS A 145 -14.19 3.28 11.27
N PHE A 146 -13.33 3.13 10.25
CA PHE A 146 -12.28 4.08 9.90
C PHE A 146 -11.23 4.29 11.00
N SER A 147 -10.94 3.25 11.80
CA SER A 147 -9.97 3.33 12.91
C SER A 147 -8.60 3.81 12.46
N LEU A 148 -8.12 3.42 11.27
CA LEU A 148 -6.79 3.79 10.77
C LEU A 148 -6.66 5.29 10.53
N LEU A 149 -7.74 5.96 10.09
CA LEU A 149 -7.74 7.42 9.92
C LEU A 149 -7.92 8.15 11.24
N LYS A 150 -8.71 7.57 12.16
CA LYS A 150 -9.02 8.16 13.46
C LYS A 150 -7.83 8.11 14.41
N GLU A 151 -7.24 6.94 14.55
CA GLU A 151 -6.28 6.58 15.59
C GLU A 151 -4.86 6.42 15.02
N GLY A 152 -4.75 6.13 13.72
CA GLY A 152 -3.52 5.73 13.07
C GLY A 152 -3.34 4.22 13.00
N LEU A 153 -2.20 3.80 12.47
CA LEU A 153 -1.83 2.38 12.46
C LEU A 153 -1.39 1.91 13.85
N PRO A 154 -1.81 0.70 14.28
CA PRO A 154 -1.23 0.03 15.44
C PRO A 154 0.29 -0.16 15.30
N ASP A 155 1.01 -0.20 16.42
CA ASP A 155 2.47 -0.32 16.45
C ASP A 155 3.01 -1.61 15.79
N ASP A 156 2.20 -2.67 15.76
CA ASP A 156 2.50 -3.97 15.16
C ASP A 156 2.01 -4.09 13.70
N ALA A 157 1.36 -3.07 13.15
CA ALA A 157 0.80 -3.13 11.80
C ALA A 157 1.84 -2.92 10.69
N ILE A 158 2.90 -2.16 10.97
CA ILE A 158 3.93 -1.81 9.98
C ILE A 158 5.10 -2.78 10.08
N GLU A 159 5.51 -3.33 8.94
CA GLU A 159 6.68 -4.18 8.86
C GLU A 159 7.97 -3.36 9.07
N LYS A 160 8.83 -3.82 9.98
CA LYS A 160 10.08 -3.12 10.33
C LYS A 160 11.21 -3.61 9.44
N CYS A 161 11.11 -3.29 8.16
CA CYS A 161 12.04 -3.79 7.16
C CYS A 161 13.49 -3.33 7.39
N SER A 162 14.43 -4.26 7.31
CA SER A 162 15.88 -3.97 7.35
C SER A 162 16.37 -3.17 6.15
N TYR A 163 15.77 -3.36 4.97
CA TYR A 163 16.15 -2.68 3.71
C TYR A 163 15.89 -1.17 3.72
N GLN A 164 14.99 -0.69 4.59
CA GLN A 164 14.72 0.75 4.75
C GLN A 164 15.91 1.54 5.35
N ARG A 165 16.90 0.85 5.96
CA ARG A 165 18.13 1.52 6.44
C ARG A 165 19.12 1.86 5.32
N LEU A 166 19.02 1.20 4.16
CA LEU A 166 19.96 1.38 3.05
C LEU A 166 19.63 2.60 2.19
N SER A 167 18.37 3.06 2.17
CA SER A 167 17.94 4.24 1.42
C SER A 167 18.17 5.58 2.15
N GLN A 168 18.60 5.56 3.42
CA GLN A 168 18.93 6.76 4.21
C GLN A 168 20.44 7.07 4.25
N GLN A 169 21.26 6.33 3.50
CA GLN A 169 22.73 6.49 3.48
C GLN A 169 23.29 7.04 2.15
N LEU A 170 22.44 7.55 1.25
CA LEU A 170 22.86 8.18 -0.02
C LEU A 170 22.40 9.63 -0.12
#